data_AF-A0A0K1P6I7-F1
#
_entry.id   AF-A0A0K1P6I7-F1
#
_cell.length_a   1.000
_cell.length_b   1.000
_cell.length_c   1.000
_cell.angle_alpha   90.00
_cell.angle_beta   90.00
_cell.angle_gamma   90.00
#
_symmetry.space_group_name_H-M   'P 1'
#
loop_
_entity.id
_entity.type
_entity.pdbx_description
1 polymer ?
#
loop_
_entity_poly.entity_id
_entity_poly.type
_entity_poly.pdbx_seq_one_letter_code
_entity_poly.pdbx_strand_id
1 'polypeptide(L)'
;MIKEINNTQVIFENKDCENFNKYKNIVGEKIIYYLIKYIKNITKNDKVKYSHVSYLLKYDKRIKMTIYKYINTMEDKLKSILIDNSQYDKIEQKFKTDNLTIEDDTSLIELNKIDNNYYQMKTILDQIEKLNINCNNLQLFRNIIDLRNKIMHFTLIYTNLKWFNEQLNKFKNSLIKEYKNGFIKDINKCKEGLKEVEKLLLEDIKWV
;
A
#
# COMPACT_ATOMS: atom_id res chain seq x y z
N MET A 1 26.59 19.47 -10.55
CA MET A 1 26.01 20.62 -11.28
C MET A 1 24.99 21.30 -10.39
N ILE A 2 24.92 22.64 -10.37
CA ILE A 2 23.89 23.39 -9.63
C ILE A 2 22.89 23.96 -10.63
N LYS A 3 21.60 23.84 -10.34
CA LYS A 3 20.51 24.46 -11.13
C LYS A 3 19.58 25.23 -10.21
N GLU A 4 19.02 26.31 -10.71
CA GLU A 4 17.95 27.01 -10.02
C GLU A 4 16.60 26.43 -10.43
N ILE A 5 15.81 26.02 -9.44
CA ILE A 5 14.46 25.49 -9.64
C ILE A 5 13.55 26.18 -8.61
N ASN A 6 12.59 26.98 -9.09
CA ASN A 6 11.60 27.66 -8.26
C ASN A 6 12.24 28.43 -7.08
N ASN A 7 13.21 29.29 -7.37
CA ASN A 7 13.97 30.10 -6.41
C ASN A 7 14.74 29.26 -5.36
N THR A 8 15.12 28.03 -5.72
CA THR A 8 15.93 27.13 -4.88
C THR A 8 17.11 26.60 -5.69
N GLN A 9 18.30 26.69 -5.11
CA GLN A 9 19.50 26.09 -5.69
C GLN A 9 19.50 24.58 -5.43
N VAL A 10 19.46 23.80 -6.49
CA VAL A 10 19.44 22.34 -6.43
C VAL A 10 20.76 21.78 -6.94
N ILE A 11 21.39 20.95 -6.12
CA ILE A 11 22.65 20.26 -6.43
C ILE A 11 22.29 18.92 -7.07
N PHE A 12 22.76 18.71 -8.30
CA PHE A 12 22.67 17.46 -9.05
C PHE A 12 24.03 16.78 -9.05
N GLU A 13 24.08 15.55 -8.57
CA GLU A 13 25.28 14.70 -8.53
C GLU A 13 25.04 13.40 -9.32
N ASN A 14 26.09 12.84 -9.91
CA ASN A 14 26.04 11.54 -10.58
C ASN A 14 24.86 11.43 -11.59
N LYS A 15 23.97 10.44 -11.39
CA LYS A 15 22.80 10.15 -12.24
C LYS A 15 21.56 10.99 -11.89
N ASP A 16 21.68 12.05 -11.11
CA ASP A 16 20.54 12.86 -10.68
C ASP A 16 19.78 13.50 -11.83
N CYS A 17 20.48 13.93 -12.89
CA CYS A 17 19.84 14.51 -14.08
C CYS A 17 18.93 13.50 -14.80
N GLU A 18 19.41 12.28 -15.00
CA GLU A 18 18.64 11.18 -15.59
C GLU A 18 17.43 10.84 -14.72
N ASN A 19 17.65 10.73 -13.39
CA ASN A 19 16.58 10.47 -12.44
C ASN A 19 15.53 11.60 -12.44
N PHE A 20 15.94 12.86 -12.55
CA PHE A 20 15.02 14.00 -12.65
C PHE A 20 14.13 13.90 -13.88
N ASN A 21 14.72 13.68 -15.05
CA ASN A 21 13.94 13.55 -16.28
C ASN A 21 12.98 12.36 -16.21
N LYS A 22 13.43 11.22 -15.65
CA LYS A 22 12.59 10.05 -15.43
C LYS A 22 11.42 10.34 -14.49
N TYR A 23 11.68 10.86 -13.29
CA TYR A 23 10.62 11.10 -12.31
C TYR A 23 9.70 12.25 -12.69
N LYS A 24 10.20 13.25 -13.44
CA LYS A 24 9.39 14.33 -13.99
C LYS A 24 8.22 13.79 -14.82
N ASN A 25 8.47 12.75 -15.63
CA ASN A 25 7.45 12.14 -16.48
C ASN A 25 6.51 11.17 -15.73
N ILE A 26 6.98 10.56 -14.63
CA ILE A 26 6.19 9.57 -13.86
C ILE A 26 5.33 10.24 -12.79
N VAL A 27 5.91 11.17 -12.03
CA VAL A 27 5.31 11.78 -10.84
C VAL A 27 4.81 13.19 -11.13
N GLY A 28 5.36 13.85 -12.15
CA GLY A 28 5.02 15.21 -12.50
C GLY A 28 5.99 16.25 -11.93
N GLU A 29 6.31 17.24 -12.74
CA GLU A 29 7.26 18.30 -12.43
C GLU A 29 6.86 19.13 -11.20
N LYS A 30 5.57 19.49 -11.10
CA LYS A 30 5.05 20.28 -9.98
C LYS A 30 5.25 19.59 -8.63
N ILE A 31 5.14 18.26 -8.59
CA ILE A 31 5.40 17.49 -7.36
C ILE A 31 6.88 17.59 -7.01
N ILE A 32 7.79 17.42 -7.98
CA ILE A 32 9.24 17.55 -7.73
C ILE A 32 9.57 18.95 -7.17
N TYR A 33 8.98 20.00 -7.73
CA TYR A 33 9.20 21.37 -7.24
C TYR A 33 8.66 21.57 -5.83
N TYR A 34 7.49 21.02 -5.53
CA TYR A 34 6.96 20.99 -4.18
C TYR A 34 7.93 20.30 -3.21
N LEU A 35 8.51 19.16 -3.58
CA LEU A 35 9.46 18.44 -2.73
C LEU A 35 10.75 19.20 -2.48
N ILE A 36 11.29 19.88 -3.50
CA ILE A 36 12.46 20.73 -3.34
C ILE A 36 12.19 21.82 -2.29
N LYS A 37 11.04 22.50 -2.40
CA LYS A 37 10.63 23.53 -1.43
C LYS A 37 10.38 22.94 -0.04
N TYR A 38 9.74 21.79 0.03
CA TYR A 38 9.44 21.09 1.28
C TYR A 38 10.73 20.71 2.03
N ILE A 39 11.69 20.11 1.33
CA ILE A 39 13.01 19.76 1.88
C ILE A 39 13.77 21.00 2.33
N LYS A 40 13.79 22.06 1.51
CA LYS A 40 14.43 23.34 1.88
C LYS A 40 13.87 23.89 3.19
N ASN A 41 12.54 23.93 3.32
CA ASN A 41 11.87 24.47 4.49
C ASN A 41 12.19 23.69 5.77
N ILE A 42 12.26 22.36 5.68
CA ILE A 42 12.50 21.50 6.85
C ILE A 42 13.98 21.44 7.22
N THR A 43 14.87 21.37 6.24
CA THR A 43 16.32 21.31 6.48
C THR A 43 16.93 22.66 6.81
N LYS A 44 16.24 23.76 6.45
CA LYS A 44 16.73 25.15 6.54
C LYS A 44 18.04 25.39 5.77
N ASN A 45 18.33 24.56 4.78
CA ASN A 45 19.50 24.68 3.93
C ASN A 45 19.16 25.49 2.68
N ASP A 46 20.04 26.43 2.30
CA ASP A 46 19.84 27.24 1.09
C ASP A 46 19.92 26.43 -0.21
N LYS A 47 20.67 25.32 -0.17
CA LYS A 47 20.84 24.38 -1.27
C LYS A 47 20.22 23.02 -0.91
N VAL A 48 19.54 22.42 -1.88
CA VAL A 48 18.93 21.09 -1.74
C VAL A 48 19.62 20.11 -2.67
N LYS A 49 20.01 18.93 -2.19
CA LYS A 49 20.50 17.87 -3.08
C LYS A 49 19.31 17.20 -3.77
N TYR A 50 19.38 17.01 -5.08
CA TYR A 50 18.31 16.30 -5.80
C TYR A 50 18.17 14.85 -5.33
N SER A 51 19.26 14.21 -4.91
CA SER A 51 19.24 12.89 -4.29
C SER A 51 18.24 12.78 -3.13
N HIS A 52 18.07 13.84 -2.31
CA HIS A 52 17.08 13.90 -1.22
C HIS A 52 15.65 13.83 -1.73
N VAL A 53 15.33 14.51 -2.84
CA VAL A 53 14.03 14.40 -3.51
C VAL A 53 13.80 12.97 -3.98
N SER A 54 14.81 12.38 -4.64
CA SER A 54 14.73 11.00 -5.13
C SER A 54 14.55 9.99 -4.00
N TYR A 55 15.13 10.25 -2.83
CA TYR A 55 15.02 9.44 -1.63
C TYR A 55 13.59 9.45 -1.07
N LEU A 56 12.96 10.62 -0.99
CA LEU A 56 11.56 10.71 -0.56
C LEU A 56 10.60 10.01 -1.52
N LEU A 57 10.80 10.15 -2.83
CA LEU A 57 9.99 9.44 -3.83
C LEU A 57 10.14 7.92 -3.72
N LYS A 58 11.37 7.43 -3.52
CA LYS A 58 11.63 6.00 -3.27
C LYS A 58 11.02 5.53 -1.96
N TYR A 59 11.09 6.32 -0.91
CA TYR A 59 10.52 6.00 0.39
C TYR A 59 9.00 5.82 0.33
N ASP A 60 8.29 6.75 -0.31
CA ASP A 60 6.84 6.67 -0.51
C ASP A 60 6.44 5.38 -1.23
N LYS A 61 7.17 5.04 -2.31
CA LYS A 61 6.96 3.79 -3.05
C LYS A 61 7.27 2.54 -2.23
N ARG A 62 8.40 2.52 -1.50
CA ARG A 62 8.81 1.38 -0.65
C ARG A 62 7.75 1.08 0.39
N ILE A 63 7.25 2.08 1.11
CA ILE A 63 6.20 1.90 2.11
C ILE A 63 4.95 1.31 1.47
N LYS A 64 4.47 1.87 0.37
CA LYS A 64 3.26 1.39 -0.31
C LYS A 64 3.40 -0.07 -0.74
N MET A 65 4.54 -0.43 -1.35
CA MET A 65 4.83 -1.81 -1.74
C MET A 65 4.88 -2.75 -0.54
N THR A 66 5.51 -2.33 0.55
CA THR A 66 5.57 -3.10 1.79
C THR A 66 4.16 -3.33 2.35
N ILE A 67 3.32 -2.30 2.44
CA ILE A 67 1.95 -2.45 2.95
C ILE A 67 1.13 -3.37 2.03
N TYR A 68 1.26 -3.19 0.71
CA TYR A 68 0.58 -4.02 -0.29
C TYR A 68 0.89 -5.52 -0.14
N LYS A 69 2.15 -5.88 0.15
CA LYS A 69 2.54 -7.27 0.46
C LYS A 69 1.68 -7.87 1.57
N TYR A 70 1.48 -7.16 2.68
CA TYR A 70 0.68 -7.66 3.81
C TYR A 70 -0.82 -7.66 3.52
N ILE A 71 -1.31 -6.66 2.78
CA ILE A 71 -2.70 -6.63 2.31
C ILE A 71 -2.99 -7.85 1.45
N ASN A 72 -2.13 -8.18 0.49
CA ASN A 72 -2.30 -9.34 -0.37
C ASN A 72 -2.36 -10.64 0.43
N THR A 73 -1.49 -10.80 1.43
CA THR A 73 -1.55 -12.00 2.28
C THR A 73 -2.86 -12.10 3.06
N MET A 74 -3.42 -10.98 3.52
CA MET A 74 -4.73 -10.97 4.17
C MET A 74 -5.86 -11.25 3.19
N GLU A 75 -5.73 -10.80 1.94
CA GLU A 75 -6.66 -11.12 0.85
C GLU A 75 -6.62 -12.61 0.50
N ASP A 76 -5.43 -13.22 0.42
CA ASP A 76 -5.29 -14.66 0.19
C ASP A 76 -5.89 -15.49 1.33
N LYS A 77 -5.75 -15.02 2.57
CA LYS A 77 -6.42 -15.64 3.73
C LYS A 77 -7.95 -15.56 3.63
N LEU A 78 -8.50 -14.43 3.16
CA LEU A 78 -9.94 -14.31 2.92
C LEU A 78 -10.41 -15.28 1.85
N LYS A 79 -9.65 -15.39 0.75
CA LYS A 79 -9.93 -16.34 -0.32
C LYS A 79 -9.92 -17.77 0.19
N SER A 80 -8.93 -18.14 1.01
CA SER A 80 -8.87 -19.50 1.56
C SER A 80 -10.08 -19.80 2.44
N ILE A 81 -10.50 -18.86 3.30
CA ILE A 81 -11.70 -19.04 4.14
C ILE A 81 -12.94 -19.27 3.27
N LEU A 82 -13.11 -18.45 2.22
CA LEU A 82 -14.23 -18.64 1.30
C LEU A 82 -14.15 -20.01 0.64
N ILE A 83 -13.00 -20.40 0.08
CA ILE A 83 -12.79 -21.68 -0.62
C ILE A 83 -13.05 -22.87 0.32
N ASP A 84 -12.45 -22.89 1.49
CA ASP A 84 -12.54 -23.99 2.46
C ASP A 84 -13.97 -24.18 3.00
N ASN A 85 -14.80 -23.13 3.00
CA ASN A 85 -16.17 -23.15 3.52
C ASN A 85 -17.25 -23.14 2.44
N SER A 86 -16.92 -22.74 1.22
CA SER A 86 -17.75 -23.01 0.06
C SER A 86 -17.68 -24.50 -0.25
N GLN A 87 -18.81 -25.09 -0.66
CA GLN A 87 -18.85 -26.50 -1.02
C GLN A 87 -18.18 -26.73 -2.39
N TYR A 88 -16.89 -26.40 -2.57
CA TYR A 88 -16.18 -26.73 -3.82
C TYR A 88 -16.09 -28.25 -4.04
N ASP A 89 -16.16 -29.04 -2.97
CA ASP A 89 -16.30 -30.51 -3.06
C ASP A 89 -17.74 -30.98 -3.35
N LYS A 90 -18.71 -30.06 -3.44
CA LYS A 90 -20.11 -30.35 -3.84
C LYS A 90 -20.59 -29.41 -4.94
N ILE A 91 -19.79 -29.27 -6.00
CA ILE A 91 -20.30 -28.83 -7.31
C ILE A 91 -21.20 -29.94 -7.86
N GLU A 92 -22.35 -30.13 -7.21
CA GLU A 92 -23.50 -30.88 -7.72
C GLU A 92 -24.82 -30.22 -7.32
N GLN A 93 -24.84 -29.17 -6.48
CA GLN A 93 -26.12 -28.56 -6.06
C GLN A 93 -26.11 -27.03 -6.03
N LYS A 94 -26.51 -26.46 -7.18
CA LYS A 94 -27.30 -25.22 -7.40
C LYS A 94 -27.13 -24.07 -6.39
N PHE A 95 -26.45 -23.02 -6.82
CA PHE A 95 -26.75 -21.65 -6.37
C PHE A 95 -27.58 -20.92 -7.44
N LYS A 96 -28.91 -20.94 -7.30
CA LYS A 96 -29.78 -19.99 -8.01
C LYS A 96 -29.84 -18.68 -7.22
N THR A 97 -29.44 -17.58 -7.83
CA THR A 97 -29.91 -16.24 -7.45
C THR A 97 -30.43 -15.54 -8.70
N ASP A 98 -31.54 -14.81 -8.53
CA ASP A 98 -32.53 -14.47 -9.57
C ASP A 98 -32.09 -13.51 -10.69
N ASN A 99 -30.80 -13.29 -10.93
CA ASN A 99 -30.36 -12.48 -12.09
C ASN A 99 -28.99 -12.85 -12.69
N LEU A 100 -28.37 -13.96 -12.28
CA LEU A 100 -27.20 -14.52 -12.96
C LEU A 100 -27.30 -16.04 -12.91
N THR A 101 -27.89 -16.64 -13.95
CA THR A 101 -27.71 -18.05 -14.26
C THR A 101 -26.26 -18.24 -14.70
N ILE A 102 -25.36 -18.47 -13.74
CA ILE A 102 -24.08 -19.13 -14.02
C ILE A 102 -24.45 -20.61 -14.16
N GLU A 103 -24.92 -20.98 -15.36
CA GLU A 103 -24.93 -22.36 -15.80
C GLU A 103 -23.47 -22.81 -15.95
N ASP A 104 -23.19 -24.00 -15.44
CA ASP A 104 -21.94 -24.80 -15.50
C ASP A 104 -20.85 -24.56 -14.44
N ASP A 105 -20.67 -25.58 -13.57
CA ASP A 105 -19.42 -26.27 -13.24
C ASP A 105 -18.09 -25.49 -13.26
N THR A 106 -18.11 -24.26 -12.75
CA THR A 106 -16.97 -23.36 -12.89
C THR A 106 -15.84 -23.74 -11.93
N SER A 107 -14.82 -24.45 -12.41
CA SER A 107 -13.59 -24.71 -11.64
C SER A 107 -12.92 -23.38 -11.23
N LEU A 108 -12.04 -23.38 -10.21
CA LEU A 108 -11.24 -22.19 -9.82
C LEU A 108 -10.53 -21.54 -11.03
N ILE A 109 -10.22 -22.33 -12.06
CA ILE A 109 -9.59 -21.88 -13.31
C ILE A 109 -10.54 -21.02 -14.15
N GLU A 110 -11.83 -21.33 -14.17
CA GLU A 110 -12.82 -20.60 -14.95
C GLU A 110 -13.35 -19.37 -14.22
N LEU A 111 -13.45 -19.41 -12.88
CA LEU A 111 -13.74 -18.21 -12.08
C LEU A 111 -12.69 -17.12 -12.27
N ASN A 112 -11.42 -17.49 -12.43
CA ASN A 112 -10.34 -16.55 -12.76
C ASN A 112 -10.45 -15.97 -14.19
N LYS A 113 -11.21 -16.60 -15.10
CA LYS A 113 -11.38 -16.15 -16.49
C LYS A 113 -12.61 -15.26 -16.70
N ILE A 114 -13.66 -15.44 -15.89
CA ILE A 114 -14.99 -14.86 -16.14
C ILE A 114 -15.15 -13.46 -15.52
N ASP A 115 -14.46 -13.14 -14.42
CA ASP A 115 -14.58 -11.82 -13.82
C ASP A 115 -13.27 -11.35 -13.16
N ASN A 116 -12.74 -10.22 -13.65
CA ASN A 116 -11.59 -9.54 -13.06
C ASN A 116 -11.85 -9.03 -11.62
N ASN A 117 -13.11 -9.05 -11.15
CA ASN A 117 -13.53 -8.50 -9.86
C ASN A 117 -14.04 -9.53 -8.83
N TYR A 118 -14.17 -10.81 -9.20
CA TYR A 118 -14.72 -11.86 -8.31
C TYR A 118 -13.89 -12.02 -7.03
N TYR A 119 -12.58 -11.79 -7.16
CA TYR A 119 -11.59 -11.93 -6.10
C TYR A 119 -11.22 -10.63 -5.40
N GLN A 120 -11.95 -9.53 -5.63
CA GLN A 120 -11.72 -8.33 -4.84
C GLN A 120 -12.04 -8.60 -3.37
N MET A 121 -11.16 -8.14 -2.47
CA MET A 121 -11.28 -8.35 -1.03
C MET A 121 -12.66 -7.98 -0.46
N LYS A 122 -13.31 -6.95 -1.01
CA LYS A 122 -14.68 -6.55 -0.64
C LYS A 122 -15.73 -7.58 -1.09
N THR A 123 -15.66 -8.03 -2.34
CA THR A 123 -16.58 -9.03 -2.90
C THR A 123 -16.51 -10.35 -2.14
N ILE A 124 -15.29 -10.81 -1.82
CA ILE A 124 -15.08 -12.03 -1.02
C ILE A 124 -15.70 -11.88 0.37
N LEU A 125 -15.49 -10.73 1.00
CA LEU A 125 -16.05 -10.48 2.32
C LEU A 125 -17.58 -10.46 2.31
N ASP A 126 -18.19 -9.79 1.34
CA ASP A 126 -19.64 -9.77 1.16
C ASP A 126 -20.21 -11.19 0.92
N GLN A 127 -19.46 -12.07 0.24
CA GLN A 127 -19.83 -13.48 0.06
C GLN A 127 -19.73 -14.30 1.35
N ILE A 128 -18.65 -14.14 2.13
CA ILE A 128 -18.49 -14.82 3.42
C ILE A 128 -19.67 -14.49 4.35
N GLU A 129 -20.09 -13.23 4.37
CA GLU A 129 -21.25 -12.79 5.16
C GLU A 129 -22.57 -13.36 4.63
N LYS A 130 -22.81 -13.32 3.31
CA LYS A 130 -24.02 -13.91 2.70
C LYS A 130 -24.16 -15.39 2.99
N LEU A 131 -23.04 -16.12 3.03
CA LEU A 131 -22.99 -17.55 3.28
C LEU A 131 -23.01 -17.91 4.77
N ASN A 132 -23.09 -16.92 5.67
CA ASN A 132 -23.02 -17.10 7.13
C ASN A 132 -21.79 -17.93 7.58
N ILE A 133 -20.68 -17.82 6.86
CA ILE A 133 -19.45 -18.51 7.22
C ILE A 133 -18.92 -17.89 8.51
N ASN A 134 -18.77 -18.70 9.55
CA ASN A 134 -18.31 -18.23 10.85
C ASN A 134 -16.83 -17.81 10.76
N CYS A 135 -16.61 -16.52 10.53
CA CYS A 135 -15.30 -15.92 10.50
C CYS A 135 -15.19 -14.89 11.63
N ASN A 136 -14.52 -15.27 12.73
CA ASN A 136 -14.23 -14.39 13.87
C ASN A 136 -13.43 -13.11 13.50
N ASN A 137 -13.00 -12.96 12.24
CA ASN A 137 -12.15 -11.90 11.74
C ASN A 137 -12.83 -10.96 10.72
N LEU A 138 -14.15 -11.05 10.49
CA LEU A 138 -14.85 -10.21 9.49
C LEU A 138 -14.61 -8.71 9.69
N GLN A 139 -14.79 -8.21 10.92
CA GLN A 139 -14.58 -6.80 11.24
C GLN A 139 -13.12 -6.37 10.99
N LEU A 140 -12.16 -7.26 11.24
CA LEU A 140 -10.75 -7.03 11.01
C LEU A 140 -10.46 -6.90 9.50
N PHE A 141 -11.09 -7.70 8.66
CA PHE A 141 -10.99 -7.58 7.20
C PHE A 141 -11.65 -6.31 6.65
N ARG A 142 -12.80 -5.88 7.19
CA ARG A 142 -13.41 -4.56 6.86
C ARG A 142 -12.44 -3.43 7.14
N ASN A 143 -11.81 -3.44 8.32
CA ASN A 143 -10.82 -2.44 8.70
C ASN A 143 -9.62 -2.43 7.76
N ILE A 144 -9.16 -3.60 7.30
CA ILE A 144 -8.05 -3.72 6.33
C ILE A 144 -8.43 -3.12 4.96
N ILE A 145 -9.64 -3.39 4.45
CA ILE A 145 -10.13 -2.82 3.18
C ILE A 145 -10.16 -1.28 3.25
N ASP A 146 -10.72 -0.73 4.33
CA ASP A 146 -10.81 0.71 4.51
C ASP A 146 -9.43 1.35 4.63
N LEU A 147 -8.52 0.71 5.38
CA LEU A 147 -7.14 1.18 5.54
C LEU A 147 -6.35 1.08 4.23
N ARG A 148 -6.55 0.02 3.44
CA ARG A 148 -5.95 -0.13 2.09
C ARG A 148 -6.29 1.09 1.24
N ASN A 149 -7.56 1.43 1.12
CA ASN A 149 -7.99 2.55 0.28
C ASN A 149 -7.37 3.87 0.77
N LYS A 150 -7.39 4.11 2.09
CA LYS A 150 -6.81 5.32 2.68
C LYS A 150 -5.29 5.43 2.46
N ILE A 151 -4.54 4.34 2.64
CA ILE A 151 -3.07 4.35 2.54
C ILE A 151 -2.63 4.35 1.07
N MET A 152 -3.24 3.54 0.20
CA MET A 152 -2.81 3.40 -1.20
C MET A 152 -3.01 4.68 -2.01
N HIS A 153 -4.02 5.48 -1.69
CA HIS A 153 -4.27 6.78 -2.31
C HIS A 153 -3.56 7.95 -1.60
N PHE A 154 -2.91 7.70 -0.45
CA PHE A 154 -2.15 8.73 0.25
C PHE A 154 -0.90 9.10 -0.56
N THR A 155 -0.87 10.31 -1.10
CA THR A 155 0.26 10.79 -1.90
C THR A 155 1.18 11.60 -0.99
N LEU A 156 2.51 11.37 -1.09
CA LEU A 156 3.52 12.10 -0.32
C LEU A 156 3.38 11.86 1.19
N ILE A 157 3.60 10.61 1.63
CA ILE A 157 3.43 10.14 3.03
C ILE A 157 4.08 11.09 4.05
N TYR A 158 5.24 11.63 3.72
CA TYR A 158 6.01 12.54 4.57
C TYR A 158 5.38 13.91 4.82
N THR A 159 4.26 14.25 4.17
CA THR A 159 3.53 15.51 4.41
C THR A 159 2.59 15.45 5.61
N ASN A 160 2.22 14.26 6.08
CA ASN A 160 1.42 14.06 7.30
C ASN A 160 1.83 12.77 8.01
N LEU A 161 3.06 12.77 8.54
CA LEU A 161 3.66 11.61 9.21
C LEU A 161 2.82 11.14 10.41
N LYS A 162 2.22 12.06 11.17
CA LYS A 162 1.39 11.73 12.34
C LYS A 162 0.17 10.89 11.94
N TRP A 163 -0.64 11.41 11.01
CA TRP A 163 -1.83 10.68 10.55
C TRP A 163 -1.47 9.34 9.92
N PHE A 164 -0.40 9.30 9.13
CA PHE A 164 0.02 8.07 8.48
C PHE A 164 0.50 7.02 9.50
N ASN A 165 1.25 7.43 10.53
CA ASN A 165 1.66 6.56 11.63
C ASN A 165 0.45 5.99 12.39
N GLU A 166 -0.60 6.79 12.61
CA GLU A 166 -1.86 6.30 13.21
C GLU A 166 -2.52 5.24 12.32
N GLN A 167 -2.56 5.42 10.99
CA GLN A 167 -3.10 4.41 10.07
C GLN A 167 -2.25 3.14 10.05
N LEU A 168 -0.92 3.25 10.07
CA LEU A 168 -0.04 2.08 10.14
C LEU A 168 -0.23 1.29 11.42
N ASN A 169 -0.42 1.96 12.56
CA ASN A 169 -0.68 1.27 13.82
C ASN A 169 -2.05 0.57 13.82
N LYS A 170 -3.09 1.18 13.23
CA LYS A 170 -4.39 0.51 13.03
C LYS A 170 -4.23 -0.72 12.13
N PHE A 171 -3.49 -0.59 11.03
CA PHE A 171 -3.23 -1.71 10.12
C PHE A 171 -2.45 -2.83 10.81
N LYS A 172 -1.35 -2.51 11.50
CA LYS A 172 -0.58 -3.44 12.34
C LYS A 172 -1.46 -4.22 13.31
N ASN A 173 -2.39 -3.52 13.97
CA ASN A 173 -3.28 -4.13 14.96
C ASN A 173 -4.33 -5.05 14.32
N SER A 174 -4.72 -4.76 13.07
CA SER A 174 -5.58 -5.62 12.25
C SER A 174 -4.85 -6.81 11.61
N LEU A 175 -3.52 -6.89 11.67
CA LEU A 175 -2.82 -8.08 11.17
C LEU A 175 -2.95 -9.24 12.15
N ILE A 176 -2.93 -10.45 11.61
CA ILE A 176 -2.80 -11.68 12.40
C ILE A 176 -1.42 -11.72 13.09
N LYS A 177 -1.36 -12.32 14.29
CA LYS A 177 -0.25 -12.18 15.24
C LYS A 177 1.10 -12.53 14.62
N GLU A 178 1.13 -13.55 13.79
CA GLU A 178 2.31 -14.09 13.11
C GLU A 178 2.95 -13.07 12.15
N TYR A 179 2.13 -12.19 11.57
CA TYR A 179 2.57 -11.20 10.57
C TYR A 179 2.98 -9.87 11.17
N LYS A 180 2.58 -9.56 12.42
CA LYS A 180 2.86 -8.28 13.07
C LYS A 180 4.36 -7.98 13.15
N ASN A 181 5.16 -8.98 13.56
CA ASN A 181 6.62 -8.85 13.65
C ASN A 181 7.27 -8.55 12.31
N GLY A 182 6.90 -9.32 11.28
CA GLY A 182 7.37 -9.09 9.92
C GLY A 182 7.03 -7.69 9.44
N PHE A 183 5.78 -7.26 9.66
CA PHE A 183 5.30 -5.95 9.24
C PHE A 183 6.10 -4.81 9.86
N ILE A 184 6.31 -4.84 11.18
CA ILE A 184 7.09 -3.81 11.88
C ILE A 184 8.52 -3.74 11.30
N LYS A 185 9.16 -4.89 11.13
CA LYS A 185 10.52 -5.00 10.58
C LYS A 185 10.57 -4.42 9.16
N ASP A 186 9.67 -4.83 8.27
CA ASP A 186 9.69 -4.42 6.87
C ASP A 186 9.36 -2.92 6.71
N ILE A 187 8.48 -2.36 7.53
CA ILE A 187 8.19 -0.92 7.52
C ILE A 187 9.40 -0.10 8.00
N ASN A 188 10.02 -0.49 9.12
CA ASN A 188 11.19 0.24 9.63
C ASN A 188 12.36 0.17 8.64
N LYS A 189 12.54 -0.97 7.94
CA LYS A 189 13.53 -1.14 6.87
C LYS A 189 13.32 -0.21 5.67
N CYS A 190 12.14 0.34 5.44
CA CYS A 190 11.91 1.25 4.32
C CYS A 190 12.80 2.50 4.37
N LYS A 191 13.29 2.86 5.56
CA LYS A 191 14.18 4.01 5.83
C LYS A 191 15.66 3.72 5.56
N GLU A 192 16.04 2.46 5.36
CA GLU A 192 17.45 2.08 5.17
C GLU A 192 18.07 2.83 3.97
N GLY A 193 19.26 3.39 4.23
CA GLY A 193 20.00 4.19 3.25
C GLY A 193 19.52 5.63 3.08
N LEU A 194 18.56 6.12 3.90
CA LEU A 194 17.96 7.46 3.77
C LEU A 194 18.35 8.41 4.92
N LYS A 195 19.54 8.22 5.53
CA LYS A 195 20.00 8.96 6.72
C LYS A 195 19.97 10.48 6.54
N GLU A 196 20.33 10.98 5.35
CA GLU A 196 20.37 12.41 5.06
C GLU A 196 18.98 13.10 5.10
N VAL A 197 17.89 12.32 5.05
CA VAL A 197 16.51 12.83 5.09
C VAL A 197 15.71 12.26 6.26
N GLU A 198 16.35 11.72 7.29
CA GLU A 198 15.69 11.00 8.39
C GLU A 198 14.58 11.79 9.08
N LYS A 199 14.75 13.12 9.25
CA LYS A 199 13.75 14.02 9.84
C LYS A 199 12.44 14.13 9.03
N LEU A 200 12.45 13.64 7.79
CA LEU A 200 11.31 13.64 6.86
C LEU A 200 10.63 12.28 6.80
N LEU A 201 11.11 11.30 7.55
CA LEU A 201 10.62 9.92 7.55
C LEU A 201 9.77 9.66 8.79
N LEU A 202 9.00 8.57 8.76
CA LEU A 202 8.27 8.12 9.94
C LEU A 202 9.24 7.79 11.08
N GLU A 203 8.78 7.91 12.32
CA GLU A 203 9.45 7.30 13.47
C GLU A 203 9.38 5.77 13.40
N ASP A 204 10.24 5.08 14.13
CA ASP A 204 10.22 3.62 14.17
C ASP A 204 8.93 3.13 14.82
N ILE A 205 8.25 2.21 14.13
CA ILE A 205 7.10 1.52 14.70
C ILE A 205 7.63 0.58 15.78
N LYS A 206 7.10 0.73 16.99
CA LYS A 206 7.41 -0.11 18.13
C LYS A 206 6.32 -1.15 18.37
N TRP A 207 6.70 -2.18 19.11
CA TRP A 207 5.74 -3.01 19.83
C TRP A 207 5.00 -2.13 20.83
N VAL A 208 3.67 -2.30 20.88
CA VAL A 208 2.78 -1.73 21.90
C VAL A 208 2.09 -2.90 22.57
#